data_AF-A0A2V6RK40-F1
#
_entry.id   AF-A0A2V6RK40-F1
#
_cell.length_a   1.000
_cell.length_b   1.000
_cell.length_c   1.000
_cell.angle_alpha   90.00
_cell.angle_beta   90.00
_cell.angle_gamma   90.00
#
_symmetry.space_group_name_H-M   'P 1'
#
loop_
_entity.id
_entity.type
_entity.pdbx_description
1 polymer ?
#
loop_
_entity_poly.entity_id
_entity_poly.type
_entity_poly.pdbx_seq_one_letter_code
_entity_poly.pdbx_strand_id
1 'polypeptide(L)'
;MPPVPIDEPLGYRRGRRVSYNEAVGTAPIPHGHAIVNSPPPNHSPQPKDQSVRYGGPYSSTPWDRPRRVIAKVEHHLGELFPRVGFIVTTLGTNRAVVRFYNQRRTAEQWIKEGKTATHWTRLSCHRFRANEVRLLLGVIAYNLGNLLRRLVLPVAIQNWSLTSLQQRLFKTGGRLIRHARYFILQLAESHLTPTFFRQILGRIERLAWHPT
;
A
#
# COMPACT_ATOMS: atom_id res chain seq x y z
N MET A 1 -36.26 -59.08 -27.62
CA MET A 1 -35.91 -57.65 -27.48
C MET A 1 -35.05 -57.49 -26.24
N PRO A 2 -33.75 -57.23 -26.42
CA PRO A 2 -33.11 -56.18 -25.63
C PRO A 2 -32.43 -55.16 -26.58
N PRO A 3 -32.29 -53.87 -26.18
CA PRO A 3 -31.69 -52.85 -27.02
C PRO A 3 -30.15 -52.86 -26.97
N VAL A 4 -29.55 -52.33 -28.05
CA VAL A 4 -28.10 -52.11 -28.33
C VAL A 4 -27.88 -50.56 -28.32
N PRO A 5 -26.63 -50.05 -28.22
CA PRO A 5 -26.05 -49.18 -27.18
C PRO A 5 -26.04 -47.68 -27.61
N ILE A 6 -25.22 -46.80 -27.00
CA ILE A 6 -24.41 -45.73 -27.67
C ILE A 6 -23.90 -44.64 -26.66
N ASP A 7 -22.58 -44.45 -26.70
CA ASP A 7 -21.74 -43.25 -26.47
C ASP A 7 -21.47 -42.63 -25.07
N GLU A 8 -20.20 -42.73 -24.66
CA GLU A 8 -19.43 -41.59 -24.13
C GLU A 8 -19.06 -40.69 -25.34
N PRO A 9 -19.08 -39.34 -25.28
CA PRO A 9 -17.90 -38.61 -24.79
C PRO A 9 -18.14 -37.18 -24.22
N LEU A 10 -17.09 -36.64 -23.58
CA LEU A 10 -16.63 -35.23 -23.55
C LEU A 10 -17.65 -34.08 -23.76
N GLY A 11 -17.76 -33.15 -22.81
CA GLY A 11 -18.39 -31.86 -23.13
C GLY A 11 -18.56 -30.86 -21.99
N TYR A 12 -17.51 -30.13 -21.64
CA TYR A 12 -17.65 -28.79 -21.07
C TYR A 12 -18.30 -27.90 -22.14
N ARG A 13 -19.59 -27.55 -22.01
CA ARG A 13 -20.22 -26.51 -22.85
C ARG A 13 -20.98 -25.48 -22.03
N ARG A 14 -20.41 -24.28 -22.13
CA ARG A 14 -20.90 -22.91 -21.94
C ARG A 14 -22.39 -22.72 -22.25
N GLY A 15 -23.09 -21.96 -21.39
CA GLY A 15 -24.29 -21.23 -21.81
C GLY A 15 -25.38 -21.04 -20.75
N ARG A 16 -25.22 -20.05 -19.86
CA ARG A 16 -26.38 -19.24 -19.47
C ARG A 16 -25.96 -17.81 -19.15
N ARG A 17 -26.44 -16.91 -20.00
CA ARG A 17 -26.42 -15.45 -19.91
C ARG A 17 -26.90 -15.03 -18.52
N VAL A 18 -26.09 -14.31 -17.75
CA VAL A 18 -26.59 -13.58 -16.58
C VAL A 18 -26.73 -12.13 -17.00
N SER A 19 -28.00 -11.69 -17.01
CA SER A 19 -28.45 -10.36 -17.36
C SER A 19 -27.86 -9.33 -16.40
N TYR A 20 -27.32 -8.25 -16.96
CA TYR A 20 -27.03 -7.01 -16.24
C TYR A 20 -28.35 -6.30 -15.95
N ASN A 21 -28.55 -5.86 -14.71
CA ASN A 21 -29.49 -4.80 -14.40
C ASN A 21 -28.69 -3.60 -13.88
N GLU A 22 -28.51 -2.60 -14.74
CA GLU A 22 -28.20 -1.24 -14.34
C GLU A 22 -29.45 -0.65 -13.67
N ALA A 23 -29.44 -0.55 -12.35
CA ALA A 23 -30.34 0.36 -11.66
C ALA A 23 -29.64 1.73 -11.57
N VAL A 24 -29.84 2.55 -12.60
CA VAL A 24 -29.59 3.99 -12.56
C VAL A 24 -30.65 4.60 -11.65
N GLY A 25 -30.30 4.78 -10.37
CA GLY A 25 -31.08 5.56 -9.41
C GLY A 25 -30.41 6.91 -9.17
N THR A 26 -30.82 7.92 -9.94
CA THR A 26 -30.47 9.33 -9.71
C THR A 26 -31.21 9.84 -8.47
N ALA A 27 -30.48 10.04 -7.37
CA ALA A 27 -30.97 10.78 -6.21
C ALA A 27 -30.47 12.24 -6.28
N PRO A 28 -31.33 13.26 -6.05
CA PRO A 28 -30.96 14.67 -6.12
C PRO A 28 -30.18 15.09 -4.86
N ILE A 29 -29.05 15.78 -5.05
CA ILE A 29 -28.25 16.36 -3.97
C ILE A 29 -28.84 17.75 -3.64
N PRO A 30 -29.20 18.05 -2.38
CA PRO A 30 -29.68 19.37 -2.00
C PRO A 30 -28.54 20.39 -1.95
N HIS A 31 -28.81 21.58 -2.47
CA HIS A 31 -27.92 22.72 -2.52
C HIS A 31 -27.46 23.14 -1.11
N GLY A 32 -26.15 23.18 -0.91
CA GLY A 32 -25.51 23.74 0.27
C GLY A 32 -24.24 24.49 -0.14
N HIS A 33 -24.25 25.81 0.07
CA HIS A 33 -23.10 26.69 -0.14
C HIS A 33 -21.91 26.26 0.74
N ALA A 34 -20.76 26.01 0.13
CA ALA A 34 -19.47 26.04 0.80
C ALA A 34 -18.40 26.52 -0.19
N ILE A 35 -18.05 27.80 -0.10
CA ILE A 35 -16.79 28.30 -0.66
C ILE A 35 -15.68 27.73 0.22
N VAL A 36 -15.03 26.68 -0.25
CA VAL A 36 -13.71 26.27 0.21
C VAL A 36 -12.88 25.98 -1.03
N ASN A 37 -12.00 26.91 -1.39
CA ASN A 37 -10.91 26.69 -2.34
C ASN A 37 -9.97 25.61 -1.78
N SER A 38 -10.33 24.34 -1.96
CA SER A 38 -9.42 23.21 -1.82
C SER A 38 -9.15 22.65 -3.20
N PRO A 39 -7.89 22.63 -3.69
CA PRO A 39 -7.61 22.01 -4.98
C PRO A 39 -7.89 20.50 -4.91
N PRO A 40 -8.43 19.89 -5.98
CA PRO A 40 -8.84 18.49 -5.99
C PRO A 40 -7.65 17.53 -5.84
N PRO A 41 -7.85 16.33 -5.25
CA PRO A 41 -6.78 15.39 -4.93
C PRO A 41 -6.41 14.56 -6.16
N ASN A 42 -5.96 15.17 -7.24
CA ASN A 42 -5.38 14.44 -8.36
C ASN A 42 -4.54 15.33 -9.28
N HIS A 43 -3.44 15.88 -8.77
CA HIS A 43 -2.39 16.36 -9.66
C HIS A 43 -1.46 15.20 -10.01
N SER A 44 -1.48 14.80 -11.28
CA SER A 44 -0.33 14.12 -11.91
C SER A 44 0.94 14.87 -11.50
N PRO A 45 2.03 14.17 -11.12
CA PRO A 45 3.26 14.85 -10.71
C PRO A 45 3.69 15.78 -11.85
N GLN A 46 3.60 17.09 -11.60
CA GLN A 46 4.01 18.07 -12.60
C GLN A 46 5.50 17.84 -12.93
N PRO A 47 5.90 17.99 -14.21
CA PRO A 47 7.30 17.90 -14.58
C PRO A 47 8.09 18.91 -13.74
N LYS A 48 9.00 18.39 -12.93
CA LYS A 48 9.90 19.15 -12.08
C LYS A 48 11.28 19.10 -12.71
N ASP A 49 11.86 20.27 -12.99
CA ASP A 49 13.26 20.34 -13.35
C ASP A 49 14.08 20.50 -12.08
N GLN A 50 15.00 19.57 -11.83
CA GLN A 50 15.80 19.54 -10.61
C GLN A 50 17.26 19.77 -10.96
N SER A 51 17.79 20.92 -10.55
CA SER A 51 19.22 21.20 -10.61
C SER A 51 19.85 21.12 -9.22
N VAL A 52 21.09 20.66 -9.16
CA VAL A 52 21.83 20.51 -7.90
C VAL A 52 23.09 21.35 -8.00
N ARG A 53 23.19 22.36 -7.14
CA ARG A 53 24.39 23.20 -7.00
C ARG A 53 25.19 22.73 -5.80
N TYR A 54 26.49 22.52 -6.02
CA TYR A 54 27.38 22.03 -4.99
C TYR A 54 28.04 23.21 -4.27
N GLY A 55 27.77 23.33 -2.97
CA GLY A 55 28.46 24.27 -2.10
C GLY A 55 29.74 23.68 -1.53
N GLY A 56 30.60 24.57 -1.02
CA GLY A 56 31.82 24.23 -0.29
C GLY A 56 31.57 23.81 1.16
N PRO A 57 32.65 23.64 1.96
CA PRO A 57 32.54 23.40 3.39
C PRO A 57 31.88 24.61 4.08
N TYR A 58 30.92 24.32 4.95
CA TYR A 58 30.19 25.30 5.75
C TYR A 58 30.28 24.91 7.22
N SER A 59 30.49 25.88 8.09
CA SER A 59 30.48 25.69 9.54
C SER A 59 29.54 26.70 10.17
N SER A 60 28.78 26.25 11.17
CA SER A 60 27.93 27.07 12.01
C SER A 60 28.29 26.75 13.45
N THR A 61 28.45 27.75 14.31
CA THR A 61 28.69 27.60 15.74
C THR A 61 27.41 27.07 16.38
N PRO A 62 27.25 25.74 16.51
CA PRO A 62 28.01 24.92 17.46
C PRO A 62 28.58 23.60 16.86
N TRP A 63 28.93 23.55 15.58
CA TRP A 63 29.45 22.33 14.95
C TRP A 63 30.96 22.17 15.18
N ASP A 64 31.35 21.02 15.73
CA ASP A 64 32.77 20.68 15.97
C ASP A 64 33.61 20.56 14.70
N ARG A 65 32.97 20.42 13.53
CA ARG A 65 33.64 20.27 12.23
C ARG A 65 32.84 20.89 11.10
N PRO A 66 33.53 21.47 10.09
CA PRO A 66 32.86 21.95 8.88
C PRO A 66 32.20 20.78 8.16
N ARG A 67 30.97 20.99 7.73
CA ARG A 67 30.18 20.02 6.97
C ARG A 67 29.92 20.55 5.57
N ARG A 68 29.69 19.65 4.65
CA ARG A 68 29.44 20.04 3.28
C ARG A 68 27.98 20.43 3.09
N VAL A 69 27.72 21.52 2.37
CA VAL A 69 26.36 21.97 2.05
C VAL A 69 26.10 21.84 0.56
N ILE A 70 24.98 21.22 0.22
CA ILE A 70 24.50 21.08 -1.16
C ILE A 70 23.20 21.87 -1.29
N ALA A 71 23.15 22.80 -2.24
CA ALA A 71 21.93 23.51 -2.59
C ALA A 71 21.16 22.70 -3.65
N LYS A 72 20.01 22.20 -3.26
CA LYS A 72 19.07 21.52 -4.15
C LYS A 72 18.05 22.55 -4.63
N VAL A 73 18.00 22.78 -5.94
CA VAL A 73 17.12 23.77 -6.55
C VAL A 73 16.07 23.03 -7.37
N GLU A 74 14.81 23.14 -6.98
CA GLU A 74 13.67 22.55 -7.68
C GLU A 74 12.87 23.66 -8.38
N HIS A 75 12.75 23.57 -9.71
CA HIS A 75 11.88 24.41 -10.52
C HIS A 75 10.55 23.70 -10.73
N HIS A 76 9.47 24.34 -10.31
CA HIS A 76 8.10 23.88 -10.52
C HIS A 76 7.46 24.70 -11.63
N LEU A 77 6.81 24.02 -12.58
CA LEU A 77 6.08 24.68 -13.67
C LEU A 77 4.98 25.58 -13.09
N GLY A 78 5.02 26.87 -13.42
CA GLY A 78 4.08 27.88 -12.90
C GLY A 78 4.52 28.61 -11.63
N GLU A 79 5.68 28.28 -11.04
CA GLU A 79 6.28 29.08 -9.96
C GLU A 79 7.35 30.03 -10.53
N LEU A 80 7.27 31.34 -10.19
CA LEU A 80 8.24 32.35 -10.64
C LEU A 80 9.61 32.17 -9.97
N PHE A 81 9.64 31.65 -8.75
CA PHE A 81 10.86 31.43 -7.97
C PHE A 81 11.09 29.94 -7.74
N PRO A 82 12.33 29.43 -7.94
CA PRO A 82 12.63 28.04 -7.62
C PRO A 82 12.66 27.80 -6.11
N ARG A 83 12.31 26.58 -5.72
CA ARG A 83 12.42 26.14 -4.33
C ARG A 83 13.84 25.71 -4.06
N VAL A 84 14.54 26.45 -3.21
CA VAL A 84 15.92 26.16 -2.81
C VAL A 84 15.92 25.49 -1.44
N GLY A 85 16.41 24.26 -1.37
CA GLY A 85 16.67 23.53 -0.13
C GLY A 85 18.16 23.30 0.07
N PHE A 86 18.62 23.36 1.32
CA PHE A 86 20.01 23.08 1.67
C PHE A 86 20.12 21.71 2.35
N ILE A 87 21.04 20.87 1.85
CA ILE A 87 21.35 19.56 2.43
C ILE A 87 22.74 19.64 3.04
N VAL A 88 22.82 19.55 4.36
CA VAL A 88 24.09 19.41 5.09
C VAL A 88 24.45 17.93 5.13
N THR A 89 25.65 17.56 4.71
CA THR A 89 26.06 16.15 4.62
C THR A 89 27.53 15.93 4.99
N THR A 90 27.81 14.73 5.50
CA THR A 90 29.15 14.18 5.69
C THR A 90 29.52 13.17 4.60
N LEU A 91 28.62 12.89 3.66
CA LEU A 91 28.86 11.95 2.57
C LEU A 91 29.70 12.60 1.46
N GLY A 92 30.67 11.84 0.93
CA GLY A 92 31.60 12.35 -0.08
C GLY A 92 30.97 12.56 -1.47
N THR A 93 30.10 11.66 -1.93
CA THR A 93 29.64 11.66 -3.33
C THR A 93 28.32 12.40 -3.55
N ASN A 94 28.36 13.41 -4.41
CA ASN A 94 27.27 14.33 -4.77
C ASN A 94 25.95 13.65 -5.16
N ARG A 95 26.02 12.74 -6.14
CA ARG A 95 24.85 12.02 -6.64
C ARG A 95 24.26 11.07 -5.59
N ALA A 96 25.11 10.50 -4.73
CA ALA A 96 24.66 9.63 -3.65
C ALA A 96 23.90 10.41 -2.58
N VAL A 97 24.32 11.64 -2.25
CA VAL A 97 23.64 12.50 -1.27
C VAL A 97 22.21 12.81 -1.68
N VAL A 98 22.01 13.26 -2.93
CA VAL A 98 20.67 13.63 -3.41
C VAL A 98 19.78 12.40 -3.50
N ARG A 99 20.30 11.26 -3.96
CA ARG A 99 19.56 10.00 -3.99
C ARG A 99 19.16 9.55 -2.58
N PHE A 100 20.09 9.58 -1.63
CA PHE A 100 19.85 9.23 -0.23
C PHE A 100 18.82 10.18 0.41
N TYR A 101 18.98 11.50 0.22
CA TYR A 101 18.05 12.49 0.73
C TYR A 101 16.64 12.29 0.14
N ASN A 102 16.54 11.98 -1.14
CA ASN A 102 15.25 11.71 -1.79
C ASN A 102 14.54 10.46 -1.23
N GLN A 103 15.25 9.49 -0.65
CA GLN A 103 14.62 8.34 0.02
C GLN A 103 13.84 8.72 1.29
N ARG A 104 14.07 9.91 1.86
CA ARG A 104 13.25 10.45 2.96
C ARG A 104 11.77 10.52 2.58
N ARG A 105 11.47 10.86 1.32
CA ARG A 105 10.08 10.89 0.81
C ARG A 105 9.42 9.51 0.93
N THR A 106 10.18 8.44 0.72
CA THR A 106 9.69 7.07 0.89
C THR A 106 9.35 6.77 2.35
N ALA A 107 10.20 7.21 3.30
CA ALA A 107 9.91 7.06 4.73
C ALA A 107 8.66 7.84 5.15
N GLU A 108 8.46 9.06 4.64
CA GLU A 108 7.23 9.82 4.87
C GLU A 108 5.99 9.10 4.34
N GLN A 109 6.10 8.46 3.18
CA GLN A 109 5.02 7.66 2.62
C GLN A 109 4.68 6.45 3.51
N TRP A 110 5.68 5.75 4.04
CA TRP A 110 5.46 4.65 4.98
C TRP A 110 4.82 5.12 6.29
N ILE A 111 5.24 6.27 6.83
CA ILE A 111 4.61 6.86 8.01
C ILE A 111 3.14 7.21 7.71
N LYS A 112 2.85 7.81 6.55
CA LYS A 112 1.47 8.10 6.13
C LYS A 112 0.64 6.81 6.02
N GLU A 113 1.18 5.77 5.41
CA GLU A 113 0.50 4.47 5.30
C GLU A 113 0.25 3.85 6.68
N GLY A 114 1.23 3.88 7.59
CA GLY A 114 1.10 3.36 8.96
C GLY A 114 0.07 4.12 9.80
N LYS A 115 -0.01 5.45 9.65
CA LYS A 115 -1.07 6.26 10.28
C LYS A 115 -2.47 5.81 9.84
N THR A 116 -2.65 5.52 8.56
CA THR A 116 -3.96 5.12 8.01
C THR A 116 -4.28 3.65 8.26
N ALA A 117 -3.34 2.73 8.01
CA ALA A 117 -3.59 1.29 8.04
C ALA A 117 -3.57 0.68 9.45
N THR A 118 -2.74 1.21 10.34
CA THR A 118 -2.54 0.69 11.69
C THR A 118 -2.90 1.71 12.77
N HIS A 119 -3.55 2.81 12.39
CA HIS A 119 -4.07 3.84 13.30
C HIS A 119 -3.03 4.41 14.28
N TRP A 120 -1.80 4.65 13.82
CA TRP A 120 -0.72 5.18 14.68
C TRP A 120 -1.05 6.51 15.39
N THR A 121 -2.02 7.28 14.88
CA THR A 121 -2.46 8.55 15.48
C THR A 121 -3.52 8.38 16.57
N ARG A 122 -4.12 7.19 16.73
CA ARG A 122 -5.19 6.96 17.73
C ARG A 122 -4.60 6.65 19.10
N LEU A 123 -3.97 7.65 19.71
CA LEU A 123 -3.31 7.57 21.02
C LEU A 123 -4.18 8.28 22.07
N SER A 124 -5.09 7.54 22.70
CA SER A 124 -6.12 8.09 23.59
C SER A 124 -5.92 7.70 25.06
N CYS A 125 -4.85 6.99 25.40
CA CYS A 125 -4.61 6.59 26.79
C CYS A 125 -4.10 7.78 27.61
N HIS A 126 -4.48 7.85 28.89
CA HIS A 126 -4.02 8.92 29.80
C HIS A 126 -2.50 8.87 30.08
N ARG A 127 -1.90 7.67 30.07
CA ARG A 127 -0.47 7.49 30.36
C ARG A 127 0.34 7.49 29.06
N PHE A 128 1.43 8.26 29.03
CA PHE A 128 2.35 8.31 27.89
C PHE A 128 2.91 6.92 27.52
N ARG A 129 3.39 6.14 28.51
CA ARG A 129 3.90 4.77 28.30
C ARG A 129 2.88 3.83 27.65
N ALA A 130 1.59 3.99 27.93
CA ALA A 130 0.55 3.17 27.30
C ALA A 130 0.39 3.54 25.81
N ASN A 131 0.49 4.82 25.48
CA ASN A 131 0.47 5.28 24.09
C ASN A 131 1.74 4.85 23.32
N GLU A 132 2.90 4.83 23.97
CA GLU A 132 4.14 4.29 23.41
C GLU A 132 3.99 2.81 23.04
N VAL A 133 3.51 1.97 23.95
CA VAL A 133 3.26 0.55 23.68
C VAL A 133 2.22 0.37 22.57
N ARG A 134 1.14 1.16 22.55
CA ARG A 134 0.15 1.14 21.47
C ARG A 134 0.78 1.45 20.10
N LEU A 135 1.64 2.46 20.04
CA LEU A 135 2.35 2.81 18.81
C LEU A 135 3.29 1.68 18.38
N LEU A 136 4.06 1.10 19.32
CA LEU A 136 4.95 -0.03 19.04
C LEU A 136 4.20 -1.25 18.48
N LEU A 137 3.05 -1.60 19.07
CA LEU A 137 2.19 -2.66 18.53
C LEU A 137 1.70 -2.35 17.11
N GLY A 138 1.33 -1.09 16.85
CA GLY A 138 0.98 -0.62 15.51
C GLY A 138 2.13 -0.72 14.51
N VAL A 139 3.37 -0.43 14.93
CA VAL A 139 4.58 -0.56 14.09
C VAL A 139 4.88 -2.03 13.80
N ILE A 140 4.77 -2.91 14.80
CA ILE A 140 4.96 -4.36 14.62
C ILE A 140 3.92 -4.90 13.64
N ALA A 141 2.65 -4.54 13.78
CA ALA A 141 1.59 -4.94 12.86
C ALA A 141 1.86 -4.46 11.42
N TYR A 142 2.35 -3.23 11.25
CA TYR A 142 2.74 -2.69 9.94
C TYR A 142 3.89 -3.49 9.31
N ASN A 143 4.92 -3.80 10.11
CA ASN A 143 6.07 -4.60 9.66
C ASN A 143 5.67 -6.03 9.29
N LEU A 144 4.77 -6.66 10.05
CA LEU A 144 4.23 -7.98 9.72
C LEU A 144 3.45 -7.95 8.41
N GLY A 145 2.64 -6.91 8.18
CA GLY A 145 1.96 -6.70 6.91
C GLY A 145 2.92 -6.52 5.74
N ASN A 146 4.06 -5.85 5.94
CA ASN A 146 5.12 -5.74 4.94
C ASN A 146 5.85 -7.06 4.69
N LEU A 147 6.07 -7.86 5.74
CA LEU A 147 6.64 -9.19 5.61
C LEU A 147 5.73 -10.08 4.75
N LEU A 148 4.42 -10.05 5.01
CA LEU A 148 3.42 -10.75 4.21
C LEU A 148 3.44 -10.30 2.74
N ARG A 149 3.52 -8.98 2.48
CA ARG A 149 3.66 -8.42 1.13
C ARG A 149 4.92 -8.90 0.41
N ARG A 150 6.02 -9.11 1.12
CA ARG A 150 7.29 -9.56 0.52
C ARG A 150 7.34 -11.06 0.28
N LEU A 151 6.84 -11.86 1.23
CA LEU A 151 7.05 -13.32 1.21
C LEU A 151 5.86 -14.09 0.61
N VAL A 152 4.63 -13.59 0.80
CA VAL A 152 3.43 -14.39 0.57
C VAL A 152 2.62 -13.90 -0.62
N LEU A 153 2.58 -12.60 -0.91
CA LEU A 153 1.72 -12.08 -1.97
C LEU A 153 2.25 -12.41 -3.39
N PRO A 154 1.41 -12.95 -4.30
CA PRO A 154 1.78 -13.13 -5.70
C PRO A 154 2.01 -11.79 -6.40
N VAL A 155 2.85 -11.79 -7.45
CA VAL A 155 3.35 -10.58 -8.14
C VAL A 155 2.22 -9.65 -8.58
N ALA A 156 1.09 -10.21 -9.02
CA ALA A 156 -0.07 -9.44 -9.46
C ALA A 156 -0.67 -8.52 -8.38
N ILE A 157 -0.59 -8.89 -7.09
CA ILE A 157 -1.16 -8.12 -5.98
C ILE A 157 -0.10 -7.59 -5.00
N GLN A 158 1.18 -7.80 -5.30
CA GLN A 158 2.30 -7.42 -4.44
C GLN A 158 2.36 -5.91 -4.18
N ASN A 159 1.85 -5.10 -5.12
CA ASN A 159 1.82 -3.64 -5.04
C ASN A 159 0.66 -3.08 -4.21
N TRP A 160 -0.20 -3.93 -3.63
CA TRP A 160 -1.30 -3.45 -2.80
C TRP A 160 -0.80 -2.72 -1.54
N SER A 161 -1.48 -1.63 -1.17
CA SER A 161 -1.25 -0.96 0.11
C SER A 161 -1.69 -1.88 1.28
N LEU A 162 -1.18 -1.64 2.49
CA LEU A 162 -1.61 -2.40 3.67
C LEU A 162 -3.10 -2.23 3.93
N THR A 163 -3.63 -1.02 3.69
CA THR A 163 -5.07 -0.75 3.76
C THR A 163 -5.85 -1.61 2.79
N SER A 164 -5.40 -1.72 1.53
CA SER A 164 -6.05 -2.56 0.52
C SER A 164 -6.00 -4.03 0.91
N LEU A 165 -4.86 -4.48 1.41
CA LEU A 165 -4.68 -5.84 1.91
C LEU A 165 -5.63 -6.12 3.09
N GLN A 166 -5.73 -5.22 4.06
CA GLN A 166 -6.68 -5.37 5.16
C GLN A 166 -8.13 -5.45 4.68
N GLN A 167 -8.54 -4.58 3.77
CA GLN A 167 -9.93 -4.54 3.30
C GLN A 167 -10.27 -5.75 2.42
N ARG A 168 -9.34 -6.18 1.56
CA ARG A 168 -9.56 -7.18 0.52
C ARG A 168 -9.16 -8.61 0.90
N LEU A 169 -8.32 -8.78 1.92
CA LEU A 169 -7.88 -10.10 2.41
C LEU A 169 -8.39 -10.38 3.81
N PHE A 170 -8.17 -9.48 4.77
CA PHE A 170 -8.51 -9.76 6.17
C PHE A 170 -9.96 -9.47 6.54
N LYS A 171 -10.56 -8.44 5.92
CA LYS A 171 -11.96 -8.04 6.18
C LYS A 171 -12.95 -8.64 5.19
N THR A 172 -12.49 -9.50 4.28
CA THR A 172 -13.37 -10.19 3.35
C THR A 172 -14.27 -11.13 4.12
N GLY A 173 -15.57 -10.86 4.09
CA GLY A 173 -16.57 -11.72 4.67
C GLY A 173 -16.58 -13.08 3.98
N GLY A 174 -16.74 -14.14 4.78
CA GLY A 174 -16.88 -15.49 4.27
C GLY A 174 -17.70 -16.37 5.21
N ARG A 175 -18.29 -17.42 4.65
CA ARG A 175 -19.01 -18.45 5.41
C ARG A 175 -18.12 -19.67 5.58
N LEU A 176 -17.85 -20.03 6.83
CA LEU A 176 -17.17 -21.29 7.15
C LEU A 176 -18.23 -22.38 7.39
N ILE A 177 -18.23 -23.41 6.56
CA ILE A 177 -19.13 -24.56 6.66
C ILE A 177 -18.33 -25.76 7.15
N ARG A 178 -18.77 -26.37 8.24
CA ARG A 178 -18.18 -27.62 8.75
C ARG A 178 -18.98 -28.81 8.22
N HIS A 179 -18.32 -29.66 7.46
CA HIS A 179 -18.79 -31.01 7.15
C HIS A 179 -18.10 -32.03 8.05
N ALA A 180 -18.52 -33.30 7.99
CA ALA A 180 -18.02 -34.37 8.86
C ALA A 180 -16.49 -34.56 8.84
N ARG A 181 -15.82 -34.27 7.71
CA ARG A 181 -14.36 -34.43 7.55
C ARG A 181 -13.63 -33.20 7.03
N TYR A 182 -14.35 -32.14 6.65
CA TYR A 182 -13.78 -30.99 5.95
C TYR A 182 -14.40 -29.67 6.39
N PHE A 183 -13.61 -28.61 6.34
CA PHE A 183 -14.07 -27.25 6.47
C PHE A 183 -14.05 -26.58 5.10
N ILE A 184 -15.17 -25.99 4.70
CA ILE A 184 -15.30 -25.25 3.45
C ILE A 184 -15.42 -23.77 3.78
N LEU A 185 -14.43 -22.98 3.35
CA LEU A 185 -14.47 -21.53 3.45
C LEU A 185 -15.01 -20.93 2.15
N GLN A 186 -16.23 -20.41 2.19
CA GLN A 186 -16.84 -19.66 1.09
C GLN A 186 -16.52 -18.19 1.25
N LEU A 187 -15.72 -17.60 0.36
CA LEU A 187 -15.36 -16.18 0.36
C LEU A 187 -16.12 -15.45 -0.74
N ALA A 188 -16.44 -14.17 -0.51
CA ALA A 188 -16.97 -13.31 -1.57
C ALA A 188 -15.91 -13.08 -2.67
N GLU A 189 -16.24 -13.41 -3.91
CA GLU A 189 -15.30 -13.38 -5.05
C GLU A 189 -14.93 -11.96 -5.51
N SER A 190 -15.59 -10.93 -4.96
CA SER A 190 -15.47 -9.53 -5.39
C SER A 190 -14.06 -8.95 -5.28
N HIS A 191 -13.20 -9.49 -4.41
CA HIS A 191 -11.85 -8.96 -4.17
C HIS A 191 -10.74 -10.00 -4.23
N LEU A 192 -11.06 -11.29 -4.07
CA LEU A 192 -10.10 -12.40 -4.06
C LEU A 192 -10.63 -13.56 -4.88
N THR A 193 -10.00 -13.79 -6.02
CA THR A 193 -10.25 -14.99 -6.81
C THR A 193 -9.75 -16.23 -6.04
N PRO A 194 -10.43 -17.37 -6.10
CA PRO A 194 -10.01 -18.60 -5.43
C PRO A 194 -8.58 -19.05 -5.77
N THR A 195 -8.08 -18.71 -6.97
CA THR A 195 -6.73 -18.99 -7.42
C THR A 195 -5.68 -18.20 -6.64
N PHE A 196 -5.90 -16.91 -6.39
CA PHE A 196 -4.98 -16.08 -5.62
C PHE A 196 -4.93 -16.52 -4.16
N PHE A 197 -6.07 -16.87 -3.58
CA PHE A 197 -6.14 -17.35 -2.20
C PHE A 197 -5.37 -18.68 -2.02
N ARG A 198 -5.51 -19.61 -2.97
CA ARG A 198 -4.72 -20.86 -2.97
C ARG A 198 -3.22 -20.62 -3.12
N GLN A 199 -2.80 -19.68 -3.96
CA GLN A 199 -1.38 -19.32 -4.09
C GLN A 199 -0.79 -18.71 -2.81
N ILE A 200 -1.57 -17.88 -2.11
CA ILE A 200 -1.20 -17.31 -0.81
C ILE A 200 -1.00 -18.43 0.20
N LEU A 201 -1.97 -19.34 0.34
CA LEU A 201 -1.88 -20.48 1.27
C LEU A 201 -0.68 -21.38 0.96
N GLY A 202 -0.47 -21.76 -0.30
CA GLY A 202 0.69 -22.58 -0.69
C GLY A 202 2.05 -21.87 -0.52
N ARG A 203 2.09 -20.54 -0.43
CA ARG A 203 3.31 -19.80 -0.03
C ARG A 203 3.51 -19.79 1.48
N ILE A 204 2.42 -19.69 2.24
CA ILE A 204 2.45 -19.78 3.71
C ILE A 204 2.90 -21.18 4.16
N GLU A 205 2.36 -22.23 3.54
CA GLU A 205 2.74 -23.61 3.84
C GLU A 205 4.23 -23.86 3.59
N ARG A 206 4.81 -23.28 2.54
CA ARG A 206 6.25 -23.37 2.27
C ARG A 206 7.12 -22.59 3.25
N LEU A 207 6.55 -21.61 3.95
CA LEU A 207 7.23 -20.88 5.03
C LEU A 207 7.11 -21.63 6.36
N ALA A 208 6.08 -22.47 6.52
CA ALA A 208 5.95 -23.33 7.67
C ALA A 208 7.04 -24.40 7.63
N TRP A 209 7.82 -24.46 8.70
CA TRP A 209 8.94 -25.39 8.85
C TRP A 209 8.48 -26.82 8.58
N HIS A 210 9.08 -27.50 7.60
CA HIS A 210 8.94 -28.95 7.47
C HIS A 210 9.79 -29.59 8.57
N PRO A 211 9.20 -30.36 9.50
CA PRO A 211 10.01 -31.17 10.42
C PRO A 211 10.73 -32.23 9.59
N THR A 212 12.06 -32.18 9.63
CA THR A 212 12.96 -33.27 9.18
C THR A 212 12.86 -34.46 10.10
#